data_AF-A0A3C0AUE1-F1
#
_entry.id   AF-A0A3C0AUE1-F1
#
_cell.length_a   1.000
_cell.length_b   1.000
_cell.length_c   1.000
_cell.angle_alpha   90.00
_cell.angle_beta   90.00
_cell.angle_gamma   90.00
#
_symmetry.space_group_name_H-M   'P 1'
#
loop_
_entity.id
_entity.type
_entity.pdbx_description
1 polymer ?
#
loop_
_entity_poly.entity_id
_entity_poly.type
_entity_poly.pdbx_seq_one_letter_code
_entity_poly.pdbx_strand_id
1 'polypeptide(L)'
;IDLKWAALDPADSVFDRLAAQTERLVSRAQLEDACEHAPKGTRAWLRAEMVQRFPEQVVAASWSHITVEGASDGEETVKNSLTSLDMSDPLRFGEANCGKVFDAARDAVAVVEALR
;
A
#
# COMPACT_ATOMS: atom_id res chain seq x y z
N ILE A 1 16.48 9.95 -29.59
CA ILE A 1 17.15 8.83 -28.88
C ILE A 1 16.89 8.92 -27.38
N ASP A 2 17.13 10.09 -26.76
CA ASP A 2 16.94 10.31 -25.32
C ASP A 2 15.59 9.81 -24.77
N LEU A 3 14.46 10.28 -25.32
CA LEU A 3 13.14 9.81 -24.89
C LEU A 3 12.90 8.31 -25.07
N LYS A 4 13.52 7.67 -26.08
CA LYS A 4 13.41 6.22 -26.31
C LYS A 4 14.24 5.40 -25.33
N TRP A 5 15.24 6.01 -24.68
CA TRP A 5 15.98 5.37 -23.60
C TRP A 5 15.09 5.16 -22.37
N ALA A 6 14.23 6.13 -22.05
CA ALA A 6 13.33 6.09 -20.90
C ALA A 6 11.95 5.45 -21.20
N ALA A 7 11.73 4.92 -22.40
CA ALA A 7 10.44 4.31 -22.76
C ALA A 7 10.21 3.01 -21.96
N LEU A 8 8.99 2.84 -21.44
CA LEU A 8 8.59 1.69 -20.64
C LEU A 8 8.06 0.51 -21.48
N ASP A 9 7.55 0.78 -22.69
CA ASP A 9 7.14 -0.28 -23.61
C ASP A 9 8.39 -0.93 -24.21
N PRO A 10 8.60 -2.25 -24.01
CA PRO A 10 9.76 -2.96 -24.56
C PRO A 10 9.88 -2.88 -26.08
N ALA A 11 8.77 -2.69 -26.81
CA ALA A 11 8.79 -2.52 -28.26
C ALA A 11 9.52 -1.24 -28.69
N ASP A 12 9.41 -0.17 -27.90
CA ASP A 12 9.96 1.15 -28.18
C ASP A 12 11.24 1.48 -27.38
N SER A 13 11.52 0.73 -26.31
CA SER A 13 12.63 0.95 -25.40
C SER A 13 13.99 0.59 -26.02
N VAL A 14 14.87 1.59 -26.11
CA VAL A 14 16.29 1.37 -26.45
C VAL A 14 17.01 0.71 -25.27
N PHE A 15 16.62 1.01 -24.03
CA PHE A 15 17.22 0.43 -22.83
C PHE A 15 16.99 -1.08 -22.77
N ASP A 16 15.76 -1.55 -23.02
CA ASP A 16 15.45 -2.99 -22.96
C ASP A 16 16.21 -3.79 -24.02
N ARG A 17 16.39 -3.23 -25.22
CA ARG A 17 17.21 -3.85 -26.29
C ARG A 17 18.68 -3.99 -25.91
N LEU A 18 19.18 -3.14 -25.01
CA LEU A 18 20.56 -3.13 -24.53
C LEU A 18 20.70 -3.68 -23.11
N ALA A 19 19.66 -4.29 -22.55
CA ALA A 19 19.63 -4.74 -21.16
C ALA A 19 20.77 -5.70 -20.78
N ALA A 20 21.28 -6.49 -21.72
CA ALA A 20 22.42 -7.39 -21.49
C ALA A 20 23.77 -6.65 -21.36
N GLN A 21 23.82 -5.38 -21.71
CA GLN A 21 25.01 -4.51 -21.63
C GLN A 21 24.95 -3.56 -20.41
N THR A 22 23.94 -3.71 -19.56
CA THR A 22 23.75 -2.90 -18.35
C THR A 22 23.90 -3.75 -17.10
N GLU A 23 24.25 -3.11 -15.98
CA GLU A 23 24.30 -3.76 -14.67
C GLU A 23 22.90 -3.74 -14.03
N ARG A 24 22.49 -4.88 -13.47
CA ARG A 24 21.22 -5.00 -12.73
C ARG A 24 21.51 -4.99 -11.22
N LEU A 25 20.90 -4.04 -10.51
CA LEU A 25 20.99 -3.94 -9.05
C LEU A 25 20.02 -4.88 -8.31
N VAL A 26 18.96 -5.31 -8.98
CA VAL A 26 17.94 -6.22 -8.46
C VAL A 26 17.60 -7.27 -9.51
N SER A 27 17.21 -8.45 -9.04
CA SER A 27 16.74 -9.53 -9.90
C SER A 27 15.33 -9.27 -10.42
N ARG A 28 14.94 -9.96 -11.49
CA ARG A 28 13.58 -9.92 -12.03
C ARG A 28 12.55 -10.40 -11.01
N ALA A 29 12.87 -11.44 -10.24
CA ALA A 29 12.00 -11.95 -9.19
C ALA A 29 11.74 -10.92 -8.09
N GLN A 30 12.76 -10.14 -7.70
CA GLN A 30 12.59 -9.04 -6.73
C GLN A 30 11.72 -7.91 -7.26
N LEU A 31 11.79 -7.62 -8.57
CA LEU A 31 10.92 -6.64 -9.21
C LEU A 31 9.47 -7.12 -9.26
N GLU A 32 9.24 -8.37 -9.66
CA GLU A 32 7.92 -8.99 -9.72
C GLU A 32 7.28 -9.04 -8.32
N ASP A 33 8.04 -9.42 -7.29
CA ASP A 33 7.60 -9.39 -5.89
C ASP A 33 7.18 -7.98 -5.43
N ALA A 34 7.97 -6.95 -5.78
CA ALA A 34 7.68 -5.57 -5.42
C ALA A 34 6.47 -4.95 -6.15
N CYS A 35 6.01 -5.56 -7.24
CA CYS A 35 4.76 -5.15 -7.89
C CYS A 35 3.53 -5.51 -7.04
N GLU A 36 3.62 -6.54 -6.21
CA GLU A 36 2.50 -7.07 -5.42
C GLU A 36 2.63 -6.73 -3.93
N HIS A 37 3.86 -6.66 -3.41
CA HIS A 37 4.13 -6.52 -1.99
C HIS A 37 4.76 -5.16 -1.66
N ALA A 38 4.13 -4.45 -0.72
CA ALA A 38 4.67 -3.21 -0.18
C ALA A 38 5.89 -3.45 0.73
N PRO A 39 6.82 -2.48 0.83
CA PRO A 39 7.99 -2.61 1.70
C PRO A 39 7.59 -2.65 3.18
N LYS A 40 7.93 -3.77 3.83
CA LYS A 40 7.56 -4.14 5.21
C LYS A 40 8.00 -3.14 6.30
N GLY A 41 9.10 -2.42 6.09
CA GLY A 41 9.69 -1.55 7.12
C GLY A 41 9.14 -0.11 7.17
N THR A 42 8.07 0.19 6.43
CA THR A 42 7.56 1.56 6.30
C THR A 42 6.04 1.59 6.36
N ARG A 43 5.45 2.78 6.50
CA ARG A 43 3.99 3.00 6.41
C ARG A 43 3.34 2.49 5.11
N ALA A 44 4.12 2.25 4.05
CA ALA A 44 3.57 1.65 2.84
C ALA A 44 3.00 0.25 3.10
N TRP A 45 3.58 -0.51 4.05
CA TRP A 45 3.07 -1.81 4.47
C TRP A 45 1.64 -1.68 5.02
N LEU A 46 1.42 -0.78 5.98
CA LEU A 46 0.10 -0.56 6.56
C LEU A 46 -0.93 -0.14 5.48
N ARG A 47 -0.58 0.77 4.56
CA ARG A 47 -1.51 1.15 3.48
C ARG A 47 -1.88 -0.03 2.59
N ALA A 48 -0.92 -0.89 2.25
CA ALA A 48 -1.19 -2.07 1.43
C ALA A 48 -2.10 -3.06 2.16
N GLU A 49 -1.80 -3.39 3.42
CA GLU A 49 -2.64 -4.30 4.20
C GLU A 49 -4.07 -3.79 4.38
N MET A 50 -4.26 -2.48 4.60
CA MET A 50 -5.59 -1.88 4.70
C MET A 50 -6.40 -2.06 3.41
N VAL A 51 -5.80 -1.75 2.25
CA VAL A 51 -6.46 -1.88 0.94
C VAL A 51 -6.70 -3.35 0.58
N GLN A 52 -5.77 -4.25 0.93
CA GLN A 52 -5.88 -5.68 0.60
C GLN A 52 -6.91 -6.40 1.47
N ARG A 53 -6.94 -6.15 2.78
CA ARG A 53 -7.83 -6.86 3.72
C ARG A 53 -9.21 -6.21 3.84
N PHE A 54 -9.30 -4.89 3.68
CA PHE A 54 -10.55 -4.14 3.91
C PHE A 54 -10.89 -3.19 2.74
N PRO A 55 -10.89 -3.66 1.48
CA PRO A 55 -11.06 -2.78 0.31
C PRO A 55 -12.35 -1.95 0.36
N GLU A 56 -13.46 -2.55 0.79
CA GLU A 56 -14.77 -1.89 0.87
C GLU A 56 -14.87 -0.86 2.01
N GLN A 57 -13.97 -0.90 2.99
CA GLN A 57 -13.98 0.02 4.13
C GLN A 57 -12.99 1.17 3.97
N VAL A 58 -12.02 1.07 3.04
CA VAL A 58 -11.05 2.14 2.79
C VAL A 58 -11.66 3.17 1.84
N VAL A 59 -12.04 4.33 2.39
CA VAL A 59 -12.64 5.43 1.63
C VAL A 59 -11.56 6.27 0.93
N ALA A 60 -10.42 6.48 1.59
CA ALA A 60 -9.31 7.23 1.02
C ALA A 60 -7.97 6.77 1.61
N ALA A 61 -6.94 6.70 0.77
CA ALA A 61 -5.57 6.46 1.18
C ALA A 61 -4.64 7.50 0.53
N SER A 62 -3.74 8.07 1.34
CA SER A 62 -2.72 9.03 0.91
C SER A 62 -1.35 8.64 1.46
N TRP A 63 -0.35 9.51 1.38
CA TRP A 63 0.96 9.25 1.98
C TRP A 63 0.98 9.38 3.49
N SER A 64 0.18 10.29 4.05
CA SER A 64 0.20 10.61 5.47
C SER A 64 -1.10 10.25 6.18
N HIS A 65 -2.17 9.87 5.47
CA HIS A 65 -3.45 9.55 6.07
C HIS A 65 -4.12 8.37 5.37
N ILE A 66 -4.83 7.56 6.17
CA ILE A 66 -5.84 6.64 5.65
C ILE A 66 -7.16 6.90 6.37
N THR A 67 -8.26 6.89 5.62
CA THR A 67 -9.61 7.12 6.11
C THR A 67 -10.46 5.90 5.79
N VAL A 68 -11.18 5.43 6.78
CA VAL A 68 -12.04 4.25 6.70
C VAL A 68 -13.45 4.56 7.15
N GLU A 69 -14.40 3.74 6.71
CA GLU A 69 -15.79 3.78 7.11
C GLU A 69 -16.18 2.44 7.75
N GLY A 70 -16.98 2.50 8.83
CA GLY A 70 -17.52 1.30 9.45
C GLY A 70 -18.56 0.62 8.55
N ALA A 71 -18.64 -0.71 8.62
CA ALA A 71 -19.65 -1.44 7.86
C ALA A 71 -21.07 -1.06 8.32
N SER A 72 -21.93 -0.69 7.37
CA SER A 72 -23.35 -0.41 7.64
C SER A 72 -24.11 -1.72 7.80
N ASP A 73 -24.47 -2.08 9.04
CA ASP A 73 -25.31 -3.25 9.35
C ASP A 73 -26.80 -2.99 9.03
N GLY A 74 -27.13 -2.64 7.77
CA GLY A 74 -28.49 -2.68 7.20
C GLY A 74 -29.60 -1.83 7.88
N GLU A 75 -29.37 -1.24 9.04
CA GLU A 75 -30.29 -0.34 9.72
C GLU A 75 -29.97 1.09 9.28
N GLU A 76 -30.91 1.72 8.57
CA GLU A 76 -30.87 3.07 7.96
C GLU A 76 -30.56 4.24 8.93
N THR A 77 -30.12 3.97 10.17
CA THR A 77 -29.89 4.99 11.21
C THR A 77 -28.45 5.00 11.76
N VAL A 78 -27.52 4.19 11.26
CA VAL A 78 -26.11 4.26 11.69
C VAL A 78 -25.38 5.32 10.87
N LYS A 79 -24.97 6.41 11.53
CA LYS A 79 -24.06 7.41 10.95
C LYS A 79 -22.86 6.71 10.32
N ASN A 80 -22.69 6.89 9.01
CA ASN A 80 -21.45 6.72 8.26
C ASN A 80 -20.32 7.51 8.95
N SER A 81 -19.69 6.93 9.97
CA SER A 81 -18.66 7.59 10.77
C SER A 81 -17.31 7.31 10.15
N LEU A 82 -16.86 8.24 9.31
CA LEU A 82 -15.50 8.21 8.77
C LEU A 82 -14.48 8.38 9.91
N THR A 83 -13.47 7.52 9.92
CA THR A 83 -12.38 7.53 10.89
C THR A 83 -11.05 7.57 10.15
N SER A 84 -10.14 8.47 10.57
CA SER A 84 -8.82 8.60 9.94
C SER A 84 -7.69 8.31 10.91
N LEU A 85 -6.61 7.74 10.38
CA LEU A 85 -5.31 7.56 11.02
C LEU A 85 -4.26 8.47 10.36
N ASP A 86 -3.55 9.24 11.18
CA ASP A 86 -2.34 9.96 10.76
C ASP A 86 -1.14 8.99 10.75
N MET A 87 -0.52 8.86 9.58
CA MET A 87 0.68 8.09 9.29
C MET A 87 1.81 8.96 8.73
N SER A 88 1.90 10.22 9.17
CA SER A 88 2.93 11.17 8.74
C SER A 88 4.35 10.69 9.06
N ASP A 89 4.54 9.91 10.11
CA ASP A 89 5.80 9.21 10.39
C ASP A 89 6.00 8.04 9.39
N PRO A 90 7.02 8.10 8.51
CA PRO A 90 7.23 7.07 7.49
C PRO A 90 7.66 5.70 8.04
N LEU A 91 8.18 5.62 9.27
CA LEU A 91 8.76 4.42 9.86
C LEU A 91 7.92 3.80 10.98
N ARG A 92 6.93 4.53 11.53
CA ARG A 92 6.10 4.03 12.65
C ARG A 92 5.19 2.84 12.28
N PHE A 93 4.76 2.74 11.02
CA PHE A 93 3.67 1.85 10.59
C PHE A 93 4.13 0.68 9.68
N GLY A 94 5.30 0.11 9.96
CA GLY A 94 5.78 -1.12 9.32
C GLY A 94 5.17 -2.40 9.91
N GLU A 95 5.41 -3.53 9.24
CA GLU A 95 4.94 -4.88 9.62
C GLU A 95 5.27 -5.24 11.06
N ALA A 96 6.50 -4.97 11.51
CA ALA A 96 6.95 -5.28 12.86
C ALA A 96 6.11 -4.56 13.94
N ASN A 97 5.57 -3.38 13.63
CA ASN A 97 4.85 -2.53 14.57
C ASN A 97 3.34 -2.75 14.50
N CYS A 98 2.82 -3.06 13.31
CA CYS A 98 1.38 -3.12 13.06
C CYS A 98 0.85 -4.54 12.83
N GLY A 99 1.69 -5.54 12.52
CA GLY A 99 1.28 -6.90 12.17
C GLY A 99 0.30 -7.52 13.17
N LYS A 100 0.64 -7.46 14.47
CA LYS A 100 -0.22 -8.00 15.53
C LYS A 100 -1.58 -7.33 15.63
N VAL A 101 -1.69 -6.06 15.25
CA VAL A 101 -2.98 -5.35 15.21
C VAL A 101 -3.84 -5.91 14.09
N PHE A 102 -3.27 -6.13 12.90
CA PHE A 102 -3.98 -6.75 11.78
C PHE A 102 -4.38 -8.20 12.05
N ASP A 103 -3.61 -8.95 12.84
CA ASP A 103 -3.96 -10.32 13.22
C ASP A 103 -5.17 -10.38 14.17
N ALA A 104 -5.37 -9.33 14.98
CA ALA A 104 -6.44 -9.26 15.98
C ALA A 104 -7.69 -8.50 15.50
N ALA A 105 -7.53 -7.58 14.55
CA ALA A 105 -8.59 -6.72 14.05
C ALA A 105 -9.55 -7.48 13.13
N ARG A 106 -10.85 -7.20 13.26
CA ARG A 106 -11.90 -7.79 12.43
C ARG A 106 -12.33 -6.90 11.27
N ASP A 107 -12.04 -5.61 11.37
CA ASP A 107 -12.42 -4.58 10.42
C ASP A 107 -11.38 -3.44 10.42
N ALA A 108 -11.51 -2.52 9.46
CA ALA A 108 -10.56 -1.44 9.25
C ALA A 108 -10.64 -0.37 10.36
N VAL A 109 -11.84 -0.17 10.94
CA VAL A 109 -12.05 0.77 12.05
C VAL A 109 -11.29 0.33 13.29
N ALA A 110 -11.33 -0.97 13.62
CA ALA A 110 -10.58 -1.54 14.74
C ALA A 110 -9.06 -1.36 14.57
N VAL A 111 -8.54 -1.48 13.34
CA VAL A 111 -7.12 -1.19 13.06
C VAL A 111 -6.80 0.28 13.32
N VAL A 112 -7.61 1.20 12.78
CA VAL A 112 -7.39 2.64 12.91
C VAL A 112 -7.44 3.09 14.37
N GLU A 113 -8.43 2.64 15.14
CA GLU A 113 -8.57 2.99 16.55
C GLU A 113 -7.44 2.39 17.41
N ALA A 114 -6.95 1.20 17.10
CA ALA A 114 -5.84 0.58 17.84
C ALA A 114 -4.48 1.26 17.59
N LEU A 115 -4.32 1.99 16.49
CA LEU A 115 -3.05 2.59 16.06
C LEU A 115 -2.98 4.11 16.23
N ARG A 116 -4.08 4.74 16.62
CA ARG A 116 -4.20 6.19 16.83
C ARG A 116 -3.27 6.70 17.93
#